data_AF-A0A532DRV0-F1
#
_entry.id   AF-A0A532DRV0-F1
#
_cell.length_a   1.000
_cell.length_b   1.000
_cell.length_c   1.000
_cell.angle_alpha   90.00
_cell.angle_beta   90.00
_cell.angle_gamma   90.00
#
_symmetry.space_group_name_H-M   'P 1'
#
loop_
_entity.id
_entity.type
_entity.pdbx_description
1 polymer ?
#
loop_
_entity_poly.entity_id
_entity_poly.type
_entity_poly.pdbx_seq_one_letter_code
_entity_poly.pdbx_strand_id
1 'polypeptide(L)' 'MAKRAAKKRLPAWEVSDAFWQRVDPLIPERRREPAKHYVRKPGGGRKPKDARLVFEAIVYVLRTGCQWKALPSEHF' A
#
# COMPACT_ATOMS: atom_id res chain seq x y z
N MET A 1 21.88 -33.56 8.25
CA MET A 1 20.76 -33.21 7.34
C MET A 1 19.88 -32.16 8.01
N ALA A 2 20.03 -30.88 7.65
CA ALA A 2 19.20 -29.81 8.23
C ALA A 2 17.79 -29.85 7.63
N LYS A 3 16.75 -30.03 8.45
CA LYS A 3 15.35 -29.92 8.00
C LYS A 3 15.10 -28.48 7.55
N ARG A 4 14.80 -28.28 6.27
CA ARG A 4 14.38 -26.98 5.73
C ARG A 4 12.98 -26.69 6.28
N ALA A 5 12.84 -25.62 7.07
CA ALA A 5 11.54 -25.19 7.56
C ALA A 5 10.60 -24.87 6.37
N ALA A 6 9.38 -25.38 6.39
CA ALA A 6 8.39 -25.10 5.35
C ALA A 6 7.99 -23.61 5.42
N LYS A 7 8.17 -22.88 4.31
CA LYS A 7 7.74 -21.47 4.21
C LYS A 7 6.23 -21.41 4.32
N LYS A 8 5.71 -20.73 5.34
CA LYS A 8 4.27 -20.44 5.48
C LYS A 8 3.82 -19.68 4.23
N ARG A 9 2.83 -20.21 3.52
CA ARG A 9 2.28 -19.54 2.33
C ARG A 9 1.37 -18.42 2.81
N LEU A 10 1.68 -17.19 2.41
CA LEU A 10 0.79 -16.07 2.64
C LEU A 10 -0.49 -16.24 1.80
N PRO A 11 -1.63 -15.72 2.24
CA PRO A 11 -2.82 -15.59 1.42
C PRO A 11 -2.47 -14.83 0.13
N ALA A 12 -3.19 -15.14 -0.94
CA ALA A 12 -2.85 -14.60 -2.25
C ALA A 12 -3.05 -13.07 -2.38
N TRP A 13 -3.64 -12.42 -1.37
CA TRP A 13 -3.91 -10.99 -1.29
C TRP A 13 -2.98 -10.24 -0.32
N GLU A 14 -2.12 -10.93 0.41
CA GLU A 14 -1.20 -10.30 1.37
C GLU A 14 0.12 -9.91 0.69
N VAL A 15 0.63 -8.71 0.99
CA VAL A 15 1.88 -8.20 0.42
C VAL A 15 3.03 -8.54 1.36
N SER A 16 3.84 -9.53 0.96
CA SER A 16 5.06 -9.87 1.71
C SER A 16 6.06 -8.71 1.71
N ASP A 17 6.89 -8.61 2.75
CA ASP A 17 7.96 -7.60 2.84
C ASP A 17 8.90 -7.64 1.63
N ALA A 18 9.28 -8.83 1.17
CA ALA A 18 10.15 -9.00 0.01
C ALA A 18 9.52 -8.48 -1.30
N PHE A 19 8.18 -8.51 -1.39
CA PHE A 19 7.47 -7.92 -2.51
C PHE A 19 7.39 -6.40 -2.35
N TRP A 20 7.04 -5.92 -1.15
CA TRP A 20 7.00 -4.50 -0.83
C TRP A 20 8.33 -3.80 -1.12
N GLN A 21 9.47 -4.40 -0.75
CA GLN A 21 10.81 -3.86 -1.03
C GLN A 21 11.09 -3.59 -2.53
N ARG A 22 10.37 -4.27 -3.44
CA ARG A 22 10.48 -4.02 -4.88
C ARG A 22 9.53 -2.93 -5.37
N VAL A 23 8.40 -2.77 -4.69
CA VAL A 23 7.34 -1.82 -5.04
C VAL A 23 7.64 -0.43 -4.48
N ASP A 24 8.08 -0.35 -3.22
CA ASP A 24 8.29 0.90 -2.49
C ASP A 24 9.14 1.94 -3.27
N PRO A 25 10.28 1.57 -3.89
CA PRO A 25 11.08 2.54 -4.64
C PRO A 25 10.41 3.09 -5.91
N LEU A 26 9.36 2.42 -6.40
CA LEU A 26 8.61 2.85 -7.59
C LEU A 26 7.53 3.90 -7.25
N ILE A 27 7.23 4.08 -5.97
CA ILE A 27 6.24 5.04 -5.52
C ILE A 27 6.91 6.41 -5.42
N PRO A 28 6.45 7.42 -6.17
CA PRO A 28 7.06 8.74 -6.14
C PRO A 28 6.84 9.39 -4.77
N GLU A 29 7.89 10.02 -4.26
CA GLU A 29 7.78 10.79 -3.03
C GLU A 29 6.82 11.97 -3.19
N ARG A 30 5.90 12.11 -2.24
CA ARG A 30 4.93 13.20 -2.24
C ARG A 30 5.57 14.49 -1.74
N ARG A 31 6.11 15.29 -2.66
CA ARG A 31 6.65 16.62 -2.38
C ARG A 31 5.84 17.70 -3.11
N ARG A 32 5.71 18.89 -2.51
CA ARG A 32 5.14 20.04 -3.23
C ARG A 32 6.20 20.58 -4.19
N GLU A 33 5.82 20.77 -5.44
CA GLU A 33 6.70 21.33 -6.45
C GLU A 33 6.84 22.85 -6.20
N PRO A 34 8.06 23.39 -6.05
CA PRO A 34 8.25 24.81 -5.75
C PRO A 34 7.67 25.75 -6.81
N ALA A 35 7.67 25.32 -8.08
CA ALA A 35 7.18 26.12 -9.21
C ALA A 35 5.64 26.10 -9.38
N LYS A 36 4.92 25.22 -8.67
CA LYS A 36 3.46 25.12 -8.80
C LYS A 36 2.74 26.07 -7.83
N HIS A 37 1.79 26.83 -8.36
CA HIS A 37 0.84 27.57 -7.55
C HIS A 37 -0.28 26.64 -7.07
N TYR A 38 -0.37 26.45 -5.75
CA TYR A 38 -1.41 25.61 -5.15
C TYR A 38 -2.50 26.46 -4.51
N VAL A 39 -3.77 26.11 -4.79
CA VAL A 39 -4.95 26.77 -4.17
C VAL A 39 -4.96 26.60 -2.65
N ARG A 40 -4.47 25.48 -2.13
CA ARG A 40 -4.49 25.14 -0.70
C ARG A 40 -3.14 25.44 -0.04
N LYS A 41 -3.17 25.97 1.20
CA LYS A 41 -1.97 26.15 2.03
C LYS A 41 -1.26 24.81 2.31
N PRO A 42 0.06 24.81 2.58
CA PRO A 42 0.78 23.60 3.01
C PRO A 42 0.09 22.95 4.21
N GLY A 43 -0.01 21.63 4.20
CA GLY A 43 -0.72 20.88 5.24
C GLY A 43 -2.25 20.96 5.18
N GLY A 44 -2.84 21.62 4.18
CA GLY A 44 -4.29 21.64 4.00
C GLY A 44 -4.84 20.29 3.49
N GLY A 45 -5.99 19.87 4.03
CA GLY A 45 -6.70 18.64 3.63
C GLY A 45 -6.43 17.44 4.53
N ARG A 46 -7.00 16.29 4.18
CA ARG A 46 -6.77 15.04 4.92
C ARG A 46 -5.35 14.53 4.65
N LYS A 47 -4.61 14.20 5.70
CA LYS A 47 -3.29 13.56 5.56
C LYS A 47 -3.44 12.23 4.79
N PRO A 48 -2.53 11.92 3.87
CA PRO A 48 -2.54 10.62 3.20
C PRO A 48 -2.34 9.48 4.21
N LYS A 49 -2.91 8.32 3.88
CA LYS A 49 -2.56 7.06 4.53
C LYS A 49 -1.16 6.62 4.09
N ASP A 50 -0.59 5.66 4.81
CA ASP A 50 0.67 5.02 4.44
C ASP A 50 0.57 4.37 3.05
N ALA A 51 1.65 4.47 2.25
CA ALA A 51 1.65 3.97 0.88
C ALA A 51 1.50 2.44 0.82
N ARG A 52 2.09 1.71 1.78
CA ARG A 52 1.98 0.25 1.87
C ARG A 52 0.56 -0.17 2.15
N LEU A 53 -0.09 0.49 3.11
CA LEU A 53 -1.48 0.22 3.47
C LEU A 53 -2.42 0.39 2.25
N VAL A 54 -2.23 1.47 1.49
CA VAL A 54 -3.02 1.74 0.27
C VAL A 54 -2.72 0.70 -0.81
N PHE A 55 -1.46 0.31 -0.99
CA PHE A 55 -1.08 -0.70 -1.96
C PHE A 55 -1.65 -2.08 -1.61
N GLU A 56 -1.56 -2.49 -0.33
CA GLU A 56 -2.17 -3.72 0.19
C GLU A 56 -3.68 -3.74 -0.04
N ALA A 57 -4.37 -2.62 0.21
CA ALA A 57 -5.80 -2.49 -0.09
C ALA A 57 -6.11 -2.68 -1.58
N ILE A 58 -5.31 -2.09 -2.48
CA ILE A 58 -5.47 -2.26 -3.94
C ILE A 58 -5.29 -3.73 -4.32
N VAL A 59 -4.22 -4.39 -3.83
CA VAL A 59 -3.96 -5.81 -4.10
C VAL A 59 -5.10 -6.68 -3.59
N TYR A 60 -5.63 -6.39 -2.40
CA TYR A 60 -6.77 -7.09 -1.83
C TYR A 60 -8.01 -7.00 -2.73
N VAL A 61 -8.38 -5.78 -3.14
CA VAL A 61 -9.53 -5.55 -4.04
C VAL A 61 -9.33 -6.30 -5.36
N LEU A 62 -8.15 -6.21 -5.96
CA LEU A 62 -7.86 -6.88 -7.24
C LEU A 62 -7.87 -8.41 -7.12
N ARG A 63 -7.43 -8.96 -5.98
CA ARG A 63 -7.37 -10.41 -5.79
C ARG A 63 -8.70 -11.04 -5.40
N THR A 64 -9.52 -10.32 -4.64
CA THR A 64 -10.82 -10.80 -4.15
C THR A 64 -11.99 -10.39 -5.04
N GLY A 65 -11.84 -9.32 -5.84
CA GLY A 65 -12.93 -8.74 -6.64
C GLY A 65 -13.97 -7.98 -5.82
N CYS A 66 -13.69 -7.70 -4.54
CA CYS A 66 -14.65 -7.00 -3.68
C CYS A 66 -14.85 -5.53 -4.11
N GLN A 67 -16.01 -4.96 -3.81
CA GLN A 67 -16.22 -3.53 -4.01
C GLN A 67 -15.38 -2.71 -3.02
N TRP A 68 -14.95 -1.51 -3.41
CA TRP A 68 -14.19 -0.60 -2.54
C TRP A 68 -14.87 -0.28 -1.21
N LYS A 69 -16.21 -0.20 -1.19
CA LYS A 69 -16.99 0.04 0.04
C LYS A 69 -17.07 -1.20 0.95
N ALA A 70 -16.76 -2.38 0.42
CA ALA A 70 -16.74 -3.64 1.15
C ALA A 70 -15.34 -4.02 1.64
N LEU A 71 -14.35 -3.14 1.44
CA LEU A 71 -13.01 -3.33 1.95
C LEU A 71 -13.03 -3.35 3.50
N PRO A 72 -12.43 -4.36 4.17
CA PRO A 72 -12.46 -4.46 5.62
C PRO A 72 -11.78 -3.25 6.30
N SER A 73 -12.56 -2.43 6.99
CA SER A 73 -12.06 -1.19 7.62
C SER A 73 -11.21 -1.41 8.86
N GLU A 74 -11.27 -2.60 9.46
CA GLU A 74 -10.41 -2.98 10.60
C GLU A 74 -8.94 -3.11 10.18
N HIS A 75 -8.69 -3.38 8.90
CA HIS A 75 -7.36 -3.63 8.36
C HIS A 75 -6.85 -2.51 7.45
N PHE A 76 -7.72 -1.75 6.77
CA PHE A 76 -7.35 -0.83 5.69
C PHE A 76 -7.66 0.66 5.87
#